data_AF-A0A9E6RMH4-F1
#
_entry.id   AF-A0A9E6RMH4-F1
#
_cell.length_a   1.000
_cell.length_b   1.000
_cell.length_c   1.000
_cell.angle_alpha   90.00
_cell.angle_beta   90.00
_cell.angle_gamma   90.00
#
_symmetry.space_group_name_H-M   'P 1'
#
loop_
_entity.id
_entity.type
_entity.pdbx_description
1 polymer ?
#
loop_
_entity_poly.entity_id
_entity_poly.type
_entity_poly.pdbx_seq_one_letter_code
_entity_poly.pdbx_strand_id
1 'polypeptide(L)'
;MTSRIVGRLATLEAAWTDPAGTRPELVEPELTALTAEVVAVIAERGSPTWEQDLEALAHAIGRLWHRLPPGADQSEAHWHGHLSAVAEMLGIAQHRQADEAEIKQAVADPVVAKVLQALAEGDAAPTNSELAERCGLSEETVSSGLKDAQDCGLVITAKLGRFNRATLTGTGRWAVETLLSQPAPQQGWQPIETAPKCVNVLLYSPFRCATNQEEIAVGFAECNGSSHAWATHWMPLPHPPVEEEPK
;
A
#
# COMPACT_ATOMS: atom_id res chain seq x y z
N MET A 1 7.00 16.81 -13.93
CA MET A 1 6.10 17.10 -12.80
C MET A 1 6.88 17.37 -11.52
N THR A 2 7.81 16.51 -11.10
CA THR A 2 8.78 16.81 -10.02
C THR A 2 9.56 18.11 -10.27
N SER A 3 10.02 18.34 -11.52
CA SER A 3 10.64 19.62 -11.92
C SER A 3 9.70 20.84 -11.82
N ARG A 4 8.38 20.64 -11.84
CA ARG A 4 7.37 21.71 -11.68
C ARG A 4 7.18 22.06 -10.20
N ILE A 5 7.10 21.06 -9.32
CA ILE A 5 7.06 21.26 -7.85
C ILE A 5 8.36 21.91 -7.37
N VAL A 6 9.51 21.39 -7.79
CA VAL A 6 10.83 21.97 -7.48
C VAL A 6 10.96 23.39 -8.04
N GLY A 7 10.47 23.64 -9.25
CA GLY A 7 10.45 24.98 -9.85
C GLY A 7 9.55 25.96 -9.09
N ARG A 8 8.38 25.53 -8.62
CA ARG A 8 7.48 26.35 -7.79
C ARG A 8 8.07 26.61 -6.40
N LEU A 9 8.70 25.61 -5.78
CA LEU A 9 9.45 25.78 -4.52
C LEU A 9 10.57 26.80 -4.67
N ALA A 10 11.35 26.72 -5.76
CA ALA A 10 12.39 27.70 -6.03
C ALA A 10 11.83 29.11 -6.31
N THR A 11 10.68 29.20 -6.98
CA THR A 11 9.99 30.47 -7.23
C THR A 11 9.47 31.09 -5.93
N LEU A 12 8.89 30.28 -5.04
CA LEU A 12 8.48 30.68 -3.70
C LEU A 12 9.68 31.11 -2.85
N GLU A 13 10.80 30.38 -2.90
CA GLU A 13 12.03 30.71 -2.19
C GLU A 13 12.65 32.03 -2.70
N ALA A 14 12.58 32.29 -4.01
CA ALA A 14 13.02 33.54 -4.63
C ALA A 14 12.10 34.73 -4.27
N ALA A 15 10.78 34.51 -4.25
CA ALA A 15 9.82 35.54 -3.82
C ALA A 15 9.96 35.89 -2.33
N TRP A 16 10.47 34.96 -1.52
CA TRP A 16 10.71 35.12 -0.08
C TRP A 16 12.00 35.87 0.24
N THR A 17 13.00 35.82 -0.65
CA THR A 17 14.29 36.47 -0.43
C THR A 17 14.29 37.96 -0.75
N ASP A 18 13.17 38.51 -1.25
CA ASP A 18 12.94 39.94 -1.38
C ASP A 18 12.19 40.50 -0.14
N PRO A 19 12.89 41.11 0.83
CA PRO A 19 12.30 41.62 2.06
C PRO A 19 11.37 42.83 1.85
N ALA A 20 11.33 43.43 0.65
CA ALA A 20 10.45 44.56 0.34
C ALA A 20 9.12 44.14 -0.31
N GLY A 21 9.01 42.89 -0.76
CA GLY A 21 7.89 42.42 -1.61
C GLY A 21 7.04 41.29 -1.02
N THR A 22 7.41 40.74 0.13
CA THR A 22 6.73 39.55 0.66
C THR A 22 5.31 39.90 1.13
N ARG A 23 4.30 39.33 0.48
CA ARG A 23 2.88 39.39 0.86
C ARG A 23 2.53 38.15 1.69
N PRO A 24 2.64 38.20 3.02
CA PRO A 24 2.37 37.04 3.88
C PRO A 24 0.97 36.45 3.66
N GLU A 25 0.00 37.23 3.20
CA GLU A 25 -1.35 36.80 2.85
C GLU A 25 -1.42 35.83 1.65
N LEU A 26 -0.37 35.74 0.82
CA LEU A 26 -0.30 34.82 -0.32
C LEU A 26 0.40 33.50 0.02
N VAL A 27 1.04 33.41 1.18
CA VAL A 27 1.89 32.28 1.57
C VAL A 27 1.07 31.04 1.89
N GLU A 28 0.02 31.18 2.69
CA GLU A 28 -0.85 30.06 3.09
C GLU A 28 -1.61 29.43 1.89
N PRO A 29 -2.21 30.21 0.96
CA PRO A 29 -2.81 29.65 -0.25
C PRO A 29 -1.80 28.92 -1.16
N GLU A 30 -0.58 29.44 -1.31
CA GLU A 30 0.46 28.84 -2.13
C GLU A 30 1.01 27.53 -1.52
N LEU A 31 1.27 27.51 -0.21
CA LEU A 31 1.67 26.29 0.52
C LEU A 31 0.58 25.23 0.47
N THR A 32 -0.69 25.62 0.63
CA THR A 32 -1.84 24.72 0.52
C THR A 32 -1.94 24.12 -0.88
N ALA A 33 -1.78 24.96 -1.91
CA ALA A 33 -1.80 24.53 -3.30
C ALA A 33 -0.62 23.60 -3.65
N LEU A 34 0.58 23.89 -3.12
CA LEU A 34 1.77 23.08 -3.32
C LEU A 34 1.65 21.72 -2.61
N THR A 35 1.09 21.70 -1.40
CA THR A 35 0.80 20.47 -0.66
C THR A 35 -0.20 19.59 -1.42
N ALA A 36 -1.28 20.18 -1.93
CA ALA A 36 -2.25 19.45 -2.75
C ALA A 36 -1.63 18.90 -4.05
N GLU A 37 -0.73 19.66 -4.69
CA GLU A 37 -0.02 19.22 -5.91
C GLU A 37 0.95 18.07 -5.62
N VAL A 38 1.67 18.12 -4.49
CA VAL A 38 2.54 17.02 -4.02
C VAL A 38 1.72 15.76 -3.73
N VAL A 39 0.61 15.89 -3.00
CA VAL A 39 -0.29 14.77 -2.68
C VAL A 39 -0.82 14.13 -3.98
N ALA A 40 -1.22 14.94 -4.96
CA ALA A 40 -1.67 14.44 -6.25
C ALA A 40 -0.55 13.69 -7.01
N VAL A 41 0.69 14.21 -7.00
CA VAL A 41 1.85 13.56 -7.63
C VAL A 41 2.18 12.22 -6.98
N ILE A 42 2.09 12.14 -5.66
CA ILE A 42 2.37 10.90 -4.90
C ILE A 42 1.27 9.87 -5.16
N ALA A 43 0.01 10.30 -5.18
CA ALA A 43 -1.12 9.45 -5.51
C ALA A 43 -1.05 8.90 -6.95
N GLU A 44 -0.62 9.72 -7.93
CA GLU A 44 -0.52 9.33 -9.35
C GLU A 44 0.65 8.38 -9.63
N ARG A 45 1.79 8.53 -8.96
CA ARG A 45 3.03 7.92 -9.46
C ARG A 45 3.43 6.60 -8.83
N GLY A 46 3.10 6.32 -7.56
CA GLY A 46 3.59 5.13 -6.87
C GLY A 46 5.11 4.89 -7.06
N SER A 47 5.89 5.95 -7.26
CA SER A 47 7.29 5.87 -7.72
C SER A 47 8.19 5.42 -6.58
N PRO A 48 9.19 4.54 -6.79
CA PRO A 48 10.14 4.12 -5.74
C PRO A 48 11.00 5.25 -5.15
N THR A 49 10.99 6.44 -5.74
CA THR A 49 11.78 7.62 -5.28
C THR A 49 10.99 8.60 -4.41
N TRP A 50 9.74 8.29 -4.08
CA TRP A 50 8.85 9.18 -3.35
C TRP A 50 9.42 9.63 -1.99
N GLU A 51 10.18 8.76 -1.31
CA GLU A 51 10.87 9.11 -0.05
C GLU A 51 11.89 10.23 -0.23
N GLN A 52 12.68 10.22 -1.31
CA GLN A 52 13.67 11.28 -1.59
C GLN A 52 12.99 12.61 -1.96
N ASP A 53 11.89 12.54 -2.71
CA ASP A 53 11.10 13.73 -3.07
C ASP A 53 10.42 14.34 -1.84
N LEU A 54 9.99 13.51 -0.89
CA LEU A 54 9.42 13.95 0.38
C LEU A 54 10.45 14.49 1.36
N GLU A 55 11.63 13.88 1.44
CA GLU A 55 12.74 14.39 2.24
C GLU A 55 13.23 15.75 1.72
N ALA A 56 13.30 15.91 0.38
CA ALA A 56 13.62 17.17 -0.26
C ALA A 56 12.56 18.25 0.03
N LEU A 57 11.28 17.88 0.02
CA LEU A 57 10.17 18.78 0.36
C LEU A 57 10.21 19.19 1.84
N ALA A 58 10.38 18.23 2.76
CA ALA A 58 10.50 18.49 4.19
C ALA A 58 11.69 19.41 4.49
N HIS A 59 12.84 19.18 3.84
CA HIS A 59 14.00 20.07 3.91
C HIS A 59 13.70 21.47 3.37
N ALA A 60 12.97 21.59 2.26
CA ALA A 60 12.61 22.88 1.67
C ALA A 60 11.67 23.67 2.59
N ILE A 61 10.66 23.02 3.18
CA ILE A 61 9.75 23.66 4.13
C ILE A 61 10.50 24.04 5.42
N GLY A 62 11.41 23.20 5.92
CA GLY A 62 12.26 23.52 7.07
C GLY A 62 13.19 24.72 6.84
N ARG A 63 13.72 24.89 5.62
CA ARG A 63 14.51 26.08 5.27
C ARG A 63 13.66 27.34 5.21
N LEU A 64 12.42 27.24 4.71
CA LEU A 64 11.47 28.36 4.67
C LEU A 64 11.05 28.78 6.09
N TRP A 65 10.88 27.81 7.00
CA TRP A 65 10.58 28.05 8.43
C TRP A 65 11.59 28.97 9.11
N HIS A 66 12.88 28.67 9.00
CA HIS A 66 13.95 29.47 9.61
C HIS A 66 14.12 30.88 9.01
N ARG A 67 13.42 31.18 7.92
CA ARG A 67 13.44 32.47 7.22
C ARG A 67 12.13 33.27 7.38
N LEU A 68 11.17 32.79 8.18
CA LEU A 68 9.98 33.58 8.52
C LEU A 68 10.39 34.81 9.34
N PRO A 69 9.87 36.02 9.02
CA PRO A 69 10.14 37.20 9.81
C PRO A 69 9.58 37.02 11.24
N PRO A 70 10.29 37.49 12.27
CA PRO A 70 9.78 37.47 13.64
C PRO A 70 8.50 38.29 13.72
N GLY A 71 7.37 37.64 14.02
CA GLY A 71 6.04 38.28 14.08
C GLY A 71 5.03 37.79 13.04
N ALA A 72 5.37 36.83 12.17
CA ALA A 72 4.35 36.03 11.49
C ALA A 72 3.53 35.29 12.57
N ASP A 73 2.32 35.75 12.82
CA ASP A 73 1.46 35.35 13.95
C ASP A 73 0.81 33.97 13.74
N GLN A 74 1.66 32.98 13.48
CA GLN A 74 1.27 31.58 13.44
C GLN A 74 2.34 30.81 14.21
N SER A 75 1.97 30.41 15.42
CA SER A 75 2.87 29.76 16.36
C SER A 75 3.59 28.56 15.72
N GLU A 76 4.78 28.25 16.21
CA GLU A 76 5.52 27.02 15.88
C GLU A 76 4.63 25.78 15.91
N ALA A 77 3.68 25.73 16.85
CA ALA A 77 2.67 24.67 16.94
C ALA A 77 1.70 24.59 15.74
N HIS A 78 1.31 25.72 15.13
CA HIS A 78 0.39 25.75 13.99
C HIS A 78 1.01 25.12 12.73
N TRP A 79 2.27 25.49 12.44
CA TRP A 79 3.01 24.99 11.29
C TRP A 79 3.58 23.60 11.52
N HIS A 80 4.02 23.28 12.74
CA HIS A 80 4.32 21.91 13.12
C HIS A 80 3.08 21.02 12.96
N GLY A 81 1.89 21.52 13.27
CA GLY A 81 0.62 20.83 12.99
C GLY A 81 0.39 20.57 11.50
N HIS A 82 0.67 21.54 10.62
CA HIS A 82 0.55 21.36 9.17
C HIS A 82 1.61 20.41 8.61
N LEU A 83 2.86 20.52 9.06
CA LEU A 83 3.95 19.63 8.64
C LEU A 83 3.76 18.21 9.15
N SER A 84 3.30 18.04 10.39
CA SER A 84 2.92 16.74 10.93
C SER A 84 1.69 16.20 10.21
N ALA A 85 0.69 17.02 9.89
CA ALA A 85 -0.44 16.59 9.07
C ALA A 85 0.01 16.19 7.66
N VAL A 86 0.96 16.89 7.05
CA VAL A 86 1.54 16.53 5.76
C VAL A 86 2.35 15.24 5.89
N ALA A 87 3.20 15.08 6.90
CA ALA A 87 3.95 13.84 7.17
C ALA A 87 3.04 12.64 7.49
N GLU A 88 1.91 12.85 8.18
CA GLU A 88 0.85 11.86 8.42
C GLU A 88 0.09 11.54 7.13
N MET A 89 -0.33 12.56 6.37
CA MET A 89 -1.01 12.41 5.07
C MET A 89 -0.15 11.72 4.02
N LEU A 90 1.16 11.82 4.16
CA LEU A 90 2.15 11.19 3.31
C LEU A 90 2.64 9.84 3.85
N GLY A 91 2.11 9.39 4.99
CA GLY A 91 2.50 8.13 5.63
C GLY A 91 3.88 8.12 6.28
N ILE A 92 4.73 9.15 6.07
CA ILE A 92 6.13 9.21 6.54
C ILE A 92 6.25 8.93 8.04
N ALA A 93 5.34 9.47 8.86
CA ALA A 93 5.36 9.29 10.31
C ALA A 93 4.77 7.96 10.79
N GLN A 94 4.06 7.23 9.92
CA GLN A 94 3.30 6.01 10.27
C GLN A 94 3.75 4.77 9.50
N HIS A 95 4.79 4.86 8.67
CA HIS A 95 5.42 3.69 8.06
C HIS A 95 6.14 2.88 9.12
N ARG A 96 5.37 2.06 9.84
CA ARG A 96 5.92 0.82 10.36
C ARG A 96 6.28 -0.03 9.14
N GLN A 97 7.58 -0.28 8.95
CA GLN A 97 8.01 -1.32 8.00
C GLN A 97 7.61 -2.67 8.59
N ALA A 98 6.41 -3.13 8.26
CA ALA A 98 6.00 -4.51 8.51
C ALA A 98 6.89 -5.44 7.69
N ASP A 99 7.29 -6.56 8.27
CA ASP A 99 8.04 -7.56 7.53
C ASP A 99 7.12 -8.37 6.59
N GLU A 100 7.71 -9.19 5.72
CA GLU A 100 6.96 -9.98 4.74
C GLU A 100 5.95 -10.96 5.39
N ALA A 101 6.24 -11.46 6.60
CA ALA A 101 5.35 -12.38 7.29
C ALA A 101 4.12 -11.65 7.84
N GLU A 102 4.32 -10.47 8.43
CA GLU A 102 3.25 -9.59 8.89
C GLU A 102 2.35 -9.15 7.72
N ILE A 103 2.94 -8.81 6.57
CA ILE A 103 2.18 -8.44 5.36
C ILE A 103 1.35 -9.63 4.88
N LYS A 104 1.92 -10.84 4.80
CA LYS A 104 1.17 -12.04 4.40
C LYS A 104 0.03 -12.35 5.37
N GLN A 105 0.25 -12.17 6.66
CA GLN A 105 -0.78 -12.38 7.67
C GLN A 105 -1.92 -11.37 7.53
N ALA A 106 -1.61 -10.09 7.31
CA ALA A 106 -2.61 -9.05 7.09
C ALA A 106 -3.42 -9.29 5.82
N VAL A 107 -2.77 -9.67 4.73
CA VAL A 107 -3.43 -9.96 3.44
C VAL A 107 -4.26 -11.25 3.48
N ALA A 108 -3.99 -12.17 4.42
CA ALA A 108 -4.83 -13.33 4.66
C ALA A 108 -6.18 -12.99 5.29
N ASP A 109 -6.33 -11.80 5.89
CA ASP A 109 -7.63 -11.32 6.35
C ASP A 109 -8.52 -10.94 5.14
N PRO A 110 -9.75 -11.51 5.04
CA PRO A 110 -10.60 -11.31 3.87
C PRO A 110 -11.15 -9.88 3.74
N VAL A 111 -11.27 -9.14 4.85
CA VAL A 111 -11.67 -7.73 4.83
C VAL A 111 -10.53 -6.88 4.30
N VAL A 112 -9.32 -7.08 4.82
CA VAL A 112 -8.11 -6.36 4.37
C VAL A 112 -7.88 -6.62 2.88
N ALA A 113 -7.91 -7.89 2.45
CA ALA A 113 -7.74 -8.26 1.04
C ALA A 113 -8.74 -7.54 0.12
N LYS A 114 -10.03 -7.53 0.48
CA LYS A 114 -11.07 -6.83 -0.30
C LYS A 114 -10.83 -5.32 -0.36
N VAL A 115 -10.47 -4.69 0.75
CA VAL A 115 -10.19 -3.25 0.80
C VAL A 115 -8.99 -2.92 -0.09
N LEU A 116 -7.90 -3.69 0.00
CA LEU A 116 -6.71 -3.47 -0.83
C LEU A 116 -7.03 -3.63 -2.33
N GLN A 117 -7.82 -4.64 -2.70
CA GLN A 117 -8.24 -4.87 -4.08
C GLN A 117 -9.14 -3.73 -4.60
N ALA A 118 -10.13 -3.29 -3.80
CA ALA A 118 -11.01 -2.17 -4.16
C ALA A 118 -10.25 -0.83 -4.29
N LEU A 119 -9.14 -0.67 -3.55
CA LEU A 119 -8.24 0.48 -3.70
C LEU A 119 -7.36 0.38 -4.95
N ALA A 120 -6.94 -0.82 -5.35
CA ALA A 120 -6.13 -1.04 -6.54
C ALA A 120 -6.91 -0.85 -7.85
N GLU A 121 -8.20 -1.18 -7.84
CA GLU A 121 -9.09 -1.07 -9.01
C GLU A 121 -9.54 0.38 -9.30
N GLY A 122 -9.33 1.31 -8.36
CA GLY A 122 -9.80 2.69 -8.48
C GLY A 122 -8.69 3.71 -8.66
N ASP A 123 -8.88 4.66 -9.59
CA ASP A 123 -7.91 5.74 -9.84
C ASP A 123 -7.95 6.88 -8.81
N ALA A 124 -8.99 6.96 -7.98
CA ALA A 124 -9.19 8.02 -7.00
C ALA A 124 -9.21 7.47 -5.57
N ALA A 125 -8.57 8.17 -4.63
CA ALA A 125 -8.56 7.86 -3.19
C ALA A 125 -9.99 7.96 -2.61
N PRO A 126 -10.70 6.84 -2.43
CA PRO A 126 -12.11 6.83 -2.05
C PRO A 126 -12.30 7.15 -0.57
N THR A 127 -13.49 7.61 -0.22
CA THR A 127 -13.96 7.71 1.17
C THR A 127 -14.32 6.33 1.75
N ASN A 128 -14.42 6.23 3.08
CA ASN A 128 -14.85 4.98 3.73
C ASN A 128 -16.22 4.48 3.24
N SER A 129 -17.16 5.40 2.97
CA SER A 129 -18.49 5.07 2.45
C SER A 129 -18.43 4.50 1.03
N GLU A 130 -17.65 5.14 0.15
CA GLU A 130 -17.41 4.65 -1.21
C GLU A 130 -16.69 3.29 -1.21
N LEU A 131 -15.75 3.06 -0.28
CA LEU A 131 -15.09 1.74 -0.11
C LEU A 131 -16.05 0.68 0.41
N ALA A 132 -16.91 1.03 1.37
CA ALA A 132 -17.92 0.12 1.91
C ALA A 132 -18.86 -0.37 0.80
N GLU A 133 -19.31 0.53 -0.07
CA GLU A 133 -20.11 0.20 -1.25
C GLU A 133 -19.34 -0.73 -2.21
N ARG A 134 -18.10 -0.39 -2.57
CA ARG A 134 -17.27 -1.22 -3.47
C ARG A 134 -16.98 -2.61 -2.93
N CYS A 135 -16.74 -2.73 -1.63
CA CYS A 135 -16.40 -4.01 -1.00
C CYS A 135 -17.64 -4.87 -0.65
N GLY A 136 -18.84 -4.28 -0.68
CA GLY A 136 -20.06 -4.90 -0.14
C GLY A 136 -19.97 -5.13 1.37
N LEU A 137 -19.38 -4.19 2.10
CA LEU A 137 -19.13 -4.26 3.55
C LEU A 137 -19.78 -3.07 4.26
N SER A 138 -19.86 -3.09 5.60
CA SER A 138 -20.25 -1.91 6.37
C SER A 138 -19.09 -0.91 6.48
N GLU A 139 -19.39 0.37 6.70
CA GLU A 139 -18.36 1.39 6.92
C GLU A 139 -17.50 1.10 8.16
N GLU A 140 -18.07 0.47 9.19
CA GLU A 140 -17.35 0.06 10.39
C GLU A 140 -16.34 -1.05 10.08
N THR A 141 -16.75 -2.08 9.33
CA THR A 141 -15.86 -3.17 8.89
C THR A 141 -14.73 -2.64 8.01
N VAL A 142 -15.03 -1.73 7.07
CA VAL A 142 -14.00 -1.07 6.24
C VAL A 142 -13.07 -0.23 7.09
N SER A 143 -13.58 0.53 8.06
CA SER A 143 -12.73 1.34 8.94
C SER A 143 -11.79 0.48 9.78
N SER A 144 -12.26 -0.69 10.25
CA SER A 144 -11.40 -1.65 10.95
C SER A 144 -10.33 -2.22 10.02
N GLY A 145 -10.71 -2.72 8.84
CA GLY A 145 -9.75 -3.27 7.88
C GLY A 145 -8.73 -2.25 7.37
N LEU A 146 -9.12 -0.98 7.20
CA LEU A 146 -8.20 0.11 6.90
C LEU A 146 -7.20 0.36 8.02
N LYS A 147 -7.64 0.24 9.28
CA LYS A 147 -6.75 0.38 10.44
C LYS A 147 -5.73 -0.76 10.47
N ASP A 148 -6.17 -2.00 10.28
CA ASP A 148 -5.27 -3.17 10.26
C ASP A 148 -4.28 -3.09 9.09
N ALA A 149 -4.75 -2.68 7.90
CA ALA A 149 -3.90 -2.44 6.74
C ALA A 149 -2.89 -1.28 6.98
N GLN A 150 -3.31 -0.24 7.69
CA GLN A 150 -2.47 0.92 8.03
C GLN A 150 -1.41 0.55 9.07
N ASP A 151 -1.75 -0.26 10.07
CA ASP A 151 -0.82 -0.76 11.09
C ASP A 151 0.28 -1.65 10.48
N CYS A 152 0.01 -2.25 9.31
CA CYS A 152 0.97 -2.99 8.48
C CYS A 152 1.62 -2.15 7.37
N GLY A 153 1.34 -0.84 7.29
CA GLY A 153 1.92 0.05 6.28
C GLY A 153 1.46 -0.20 4.84
N LEU A 154 0.34 -0.90 4.63
CA LEU A 154 -0.23 -1.23 3.32
C LEU A 154 -1.05 -0.09 2.73
N VAL A 155 -1.66 0.73 3.58
CA VAL A 155 -2.46 1.89 3.19
C VAL A 155 -2.06 3.13 3.97
N ILE A 156 -2.35 4.28 3.39
CA ILE A 156 -2.34 5.57 4.08
C ILE A 156 -3.76 6.09 4.11
N THR A 157 -4.20 6.55 5.29
CA THR A 157 -5.47 7.24 5.45
C THR A 157 -5.22 8.71 5.79
N ALA A 158 -5.91 9.60 5.09
CA ALA A 158 -5.75 11.04 5.23
C ALA A 158 -7.12 11.71 5.34
N LYS A 159 -7.24 12.69 6.24
CA LYS A 159 -8.46 13.49 6.34
C LYS A 159 -8.44 14.58 5.27
N LEU A 160 -9.37 14.51 4.32
CA LEU A 160 -9.56 15.53 3.29
C LEU A 160 -10.94 16.18 3.44
N GLY A 161 -10.95 17.37 4.04
CA GLY A 161 -12.19 18.06 4.41
C GLY A 161 -12.94 17.33 5.52
N ARG A 162 -14.17 16.87 5.22
CA ARG A 162 -15.03 16.17 6.20
C ARG A 162 -14.84 14.65 6.22
N PHE A 163 -14.12 14.10 5.25
CA PHE A 163 -14.03 12.66 5.04
C PHE A 163 -12.60 12.16 5.15
N ASN A 164 -12.43 10.94 5.64
CA ASN A 164 -11.18 10.21 5.51
C ASN A 164 -11.13 9.56 4.13
N ARG A 165 -9.97 9.64 3.48
CA ARG A 165 -9.68 9.00 2.20
C ARG A 165 -8.49 8.07 2.35
N ALA A 166 -8.54 6.93 1.69
CA ALA A 166 -7.50 5.92 1.74
C ALA A 166 -6.78 5.77 0.38
N THR A 167 -5.50 5.42 0.41
CA THR A 167 -4.73 5.07 -0.79
C THR A 167 -3.71 3.97 -0.47
N LEU A 168 -3.29 3.21 -1.49
CA LEU A 168 -2.27 2.18 -1.35
C LEU A 168 -0.87 2.80 -1.25
N THR A 169 -0.06 2.27 -0.34
CA THR A 169 1.39 2.50 -0.32
C THR A 169 2.08 1.69 -1.43
N GLY A 170 3.38 1.91 -1.62
CA GLY A 170 4.18 1.02 -2.48
C GLY A 170 4.12 -0.44 -2.03
N THR A 171 4.19 -0.68 -0.72
CA THR A 171 4.04 -2.01 -0.10
C THR A 171 2.64 -2.58 -0.34
N GLY A 172 1.59 -1.77 -0.18
CA GLY A 172 0.22 -2.18 -0.46
C GLY A 172 0.00 -2.58 -1.92
N ARG A 173 0.55 -1.81 -2.88
CA ARG A 173 0.48 -2.17 -4.31
C ARG A 173 1.22 -3.47 -4.60
N TRP A 174 2.45 -3.61 -4.09
CA TRP A 174 3.20 -4.86 -4.20
C TRP A 174 2.41 -6.05 -3.63
N ALA A 175 1.76 -5.89 -2.48
CA ALA A 175 0.95 -6.92 -1.86
C ALA A 175 -0.24 -7.32 -2.75
N VAL A 176 -0.95 -6.34 -3.33
CA VAL A 176 -2.05 -6.62 -4.28
C VAL A 176 -1.53 -7.37 -5.51
N GLU A 177 -0.44 -6.89 -6.12
CA GLU A 177 0.12 -7.47 -7.34
C GLU A 177 0.72 -8.87 -7.12
N THR A 178 1.33 -9.11 -5.95
CA THR A 178 2.12 -10.33 -5.71
C THR A 178 1.35 -11.39 -4.93
N LEU A 179 0.48 -10.99 -4.02
CA LEU A 179 -0.22 -11.92 -3.11
C LEU A 179 -1.68 -12.10 -3.51
N LEU A 180 -2.36 -11.02 -3.92
CA LEU A 180 -3.78 -11.09 -4.29
C LEU A 180 -4.02 -11.34 -5.78
N SER A 181 -3.08 -10.95 -6.64
CA SER A 181 -3.16 -11.18 -8.09
C SER A 181 -2.51 -12.49 -8.53
N GLN A 182 -2.15 -13.37 -7.58
CA GLN A 182 -1.76 -14.73 -7.95
C GLN A 182 -2.97 -15.37 -8.66
N PRO A 183 -2.80 -15.87 -9.89
CA PRO A 183 -3.89 -16.54 -10.56
C PRO A 183 -4.37 -17.67 -9.66
N ALA A 184 -5.68 -17.76 -9.45
CA ALA A 184 -6.28 -18.93 -8.81
C ALA A 184 -5.64 -20.16 -9.47
N PRO A 185 -5.06 -21.09 -8.69
CA PRO A 185 -4.31 -22.18 -9.27
C PRO A 185 -5.24 -22.92 -10.22
N GLN A 186 -4.88 -22.99 -11.51
CA GLN A 186 -5.76 -23.57 -12.52
C GLN A 186 -6.20 -24.94 -12.04
N GLN A 187 -7.52 -25.17 -11.96
CA GLN A 187 -8.08 -26.45 -11.54
C GLN A 187 -7.64 -27.51 -12.55
N GLY A 188 -6.72 -28.38 -12.15
CA GLY A 188 -6.18 -29.45 -12.98
C GLY A 188 -4.74 -29.78 -12.63
N TRP A 189 -4.28 -30.93 -13.14
CA TRP A 189 -2.88 -31.35 -13.03
C TRP A 189 -1.99 -30.47 -13.90
N GLN A 190 -0.93 -29.92 -13.31
CA GLN A 190 0.08 -29.10 -13.97
C GLN A 190 1.47 -29.74 -13.85
N PRO A 191 2.41 -29.46 -14.77
CA PRO A 191 3.78 -29.95 -14.66
C PRO A 191 4.43 -29.54 -13.33
N ILE A 192 5.20 -30.44 -12.71
CA ILE A 192 5.80 -30.20 -11.39
C ILE A 192 6.72 -28.97 -11.36
N GLU A 193 7.29 -28.57 -12.49
CA GLU A 193 8.17 -27.40 -12.63
C GLU A 193 7.44 -26.07 -12.43
N THR A 194 6.11 -26.05 -12.52
CA THR A 194 5.28 -24.85 -12.29
C THR A 194 4.75 -24.77 -10.87
N ALA A 195 5.10 -25.72 -10.01
CA ALA A 195 4.52 -25.82 -8.68
C ALA A 195 4.93 -24.66 -7.76
N PRO A 196 3.99 -24.16 -6.92
CA PRO A 196 4.30 -23.14 -5.94
C PRO A 196 5.29 -23.66 -4.90
N LYS A 197 6.26 -22.83 -4.52
CA LYS A 197 7.27 -23.17 -3.51
C LYS A 197 6.70 -23.02 -2.10
N CYS A 198 7.04 -23.96 -1.22
CA CYS A 198 6.66 -23.94 0.20
C CYS A 198 5.13 -23.90 0.45
N VAL A 199 4.31 -24.40 -0.49
CA VAL A 199 2.86 -24.52 -0.36
C VAL A 199 2.44 -25.99 -0.46
N ASN A 200 1.51 -26.44 0.39
CA ASN A 200 0.95 -27.78 0.29
C ASN A 200 0.05 -27.91 -0.94
N VAL A 201 0.33 -28.92 -1.75
CA VAL A 201 -0.38 -29.25 -2.99
C VAL A 201 -0.65 -30.75 -3.05
N LEU A 202 -1.53 -31.17 -3.96
CA LEU A 202 -1.59 -32.56 -4.39
C LEU A 202 -0.46 -32.83 -5.38
N LEU A 203 0.25 -33.93 -5.19
CA LEU A 203 1.37 -34.38 -6.00
C LEU A 203 1.00 -35.72 -6.64
N TYR A 204 1.26 -35.86 -7.94
CA TYR A 204 1.11 -37.13 -8.66
C TYR A 204 2.47 -37.70 -9.02
N SER A 205 2.73 -38.90 -8.49
CA SER A 205 3.92 -39.70 -8.79
C SER A 205 3.48 -40.91 -9.63
N PRO A 206 3.92 -41.06 -10.88
CA PRO A 206 3.59 -42.22 -11.68
C PRO A 206 4.36 -43.45 -11.20
N PHE A 207 3.86 -44.64 -11.50
CA PHE A 207 4.62 -45.87 -11.28
C PHE A 207 5.95 -45.82 -12.04
N ARG A 208 7.06 -46.06 -11.34
CA ARG A 208 8.40 -46.15 -11.95
C ARG A 208 9.06 -47.50 -11.70
N CYS A 209 8.90 -48.05 -10.50
CA CYS A 209 9.52 -49.31 -10.10
C CYS A 209 8.87 -49.85 -8.81
N ALA A 210 9.32 -51.01 -8.33
CA ALA A 210 8.79 -51.63 -7.11
C ALA A 210 8.87 -50.74 -5.86
N THR A 211 9.84 -49.80 -5.80
CA THR A 211 10.02 -48.87 -4.69
C THR A 211 9.33 -47.51 -4.92
N ASN A 212 8.69 -47.30 -6.08
CA ASN A 212 7.93 -46.09 -6.40
C ASN A 212 6.65 -46.49 -7.12
N GLN A 213 5.63 -46.78 -6.31
CA GLN A 213 4.28 -47.08 -6.80
C GLN A 213 3.60 -45.80 -7.28
N GLU A 214 2.55 -45.97 -8.09
CA GLU A 214 1.72 -44.84 -8.49
C GLU A 214 0.94 -44.32 -7.29
N GLU A 215 1.04 -43.02 -7.03
CA GLU A 215 0.39 -42.39 -5.87
C GLU A 215 -0.03 -40.93 -6.14
N ILE A 216 -1.07 -40.51 -5.40
CA ILE A 216 -1.44 -39.12 -5.21
C ILE A 216 -1.26 -38.81 -3.72
N ALA A 217 -0.41 -37.84 -3.39
CA ALA A 217 -0.09 -37.48 -2.01
C ALA A 217 -0.20 -35.96 -1.79
N VAL A 218 -0.41 -35.55 -0.54
CA VAL A 218 -0.34 -34.13 -0.14
C VAL A 218 1.08 -33.82 0.33
N GLY A 219 1.68 -32.75 -0.19
CA GLY A 219 2.99 -32.30 0.26
C GLY A 219 3.49 -31.05 -0.45
N PHE A 220 4.74 -30.67 -0.17
CA PHE A 220 5.43 -29.57 -0.86
C PHE A 220 6.08 -30.08 -2.15
N ALA A 221 5.87 -29.38 -3.26
CA ALA A 221 6.59 -29.67 -4.50
C ALA A 221 8.08 -29.32 -4.39
N GLU A 222 8.38 -28.15 -3.83
CA GLU A 222 9.73 -27.70 -3.50
C GLU A 222 9.70 -26.88 -2.19
N CYS A 223 10.59 -27.21 -1.25
CA CYS A 223 10.80 -26.42 -0.03
C CYS A 223 12.27 -26.51 0.39
N ASN A 224 12.94 -25.36 0.56
CA ASN A 224 14.34 -25.27 1.00
C ASN A 224 15.33 -26.13 0.17
N GLY A 225 15.13 -26.22 -1.14
CA GLY A 225 15.97 -27.01 -2.05
C GLY A 225 15.71 -28.52 -2.01
N SER A 226 14.75 -28.98 -1.20
CA SER A 226 14.22 -30.35 -1.25
C SER A 226 13.00 -30.37 -2.17
N SER A 227 13.05 -31.19 -3.22
CA SER A 227 11.91 -31.44 -4.11
C SER A 227 11.38 -32.86 -3.92
N HIS A 228 10.10 -33.07 -4.23
CA HIS A 228 9.52 -34.41 -4.22
C HIS A 228 10.04 -35.19 -5.42
N ALA A 229 11.04 -36.05 -5.19
CA ALA A 229 11.92 -36.60 -6.24
C ALA A 229 11.22 -37.38 -7.38
N TRP A 230 9.98 -37.83 -7.17
CA TRP A 230 9.22 -38.62 -8.14
C TRP A 230 7.92 -37.99 -8.63
N ALA A 231 7.56 -36.82 -8.10
CA ALA A 231 6.36 -36.12 -8.54
C ALA A 231 6.57 -35.58 -9.96
N THR A 232 5.60 -35.81 -10.84
CA THR A 232 5.62 -35.28 -12.23
C THR A 232 4.62 -34.18 -12.44
N HIS A 233 3.55 -34.17 -11.64
CA HIS A 233 2.51 -33.18 -11.72
C HIS A 233 2.06 -32.75 -10.32
N TRP A 234 1.49 -31.56 -10.24
CA TRP A 234 0.84 -31.05 -9.04
C TRP A 234 -0.55 -30.52 -9.35
N MET A 235 -1.38 -30.37 -8.33
CA MET A 235 -2.68 -29.71 -8.39
C MET A 235 -2.92 -28.98 -7.07
N PRO A 236 -3.59 -27.82 -7.04
CA PRO A 236 -3.99 -27.20 -5.78
C PRO A 236 -4.85 -28.15 -4.93
N LEU A 237 -4.81 -27.96 -3.61
CA LEU A 237 -5.74 -28.64 -2.72
C LEU A 237 -7.18 -28.21 -3.07
N PRO A 238 -8.15 -29.15 -3.11
CA PRO A 238 -9.55 -28.80 -3.32
C PRO A 238 -10.03 -27.89 -2.19
N HIS A 239 -10.97 -26.99 -2.49
CA HIS A 239 -11.62 -26.19 -1.46
C HIS A 239 -12.30 -27.12 -0.45
N PRO A 240 -12.30 -26.76 0.85
CA PRO A 240 -13.05 -27.49 1.85
C PRO A 240 -14.54 -27.53 1.44
N PRO A 241 -15.28 -28.59 1.81
CA PRO A 241 -16.71 -28.64 1.58
C PRO A 241 -17.37 -27.44 2.25
N VAL A 242 -18.31 -26.79 1.55
CA VAL A 242 -19.16 -25.74 2.13
C VAL A 242 -20.08 -26.42 3.13
N GLU A 243 -20.00 -26.04 4.40
CA GLU A 243 -20.98 -26.51 5.39
C GLU A 243 -22.37 -26.04 4.95
N GLU A 244 -23.24 -26.99 4.59
CA GLU A 244 -24.65 -26.66 4.39
C GLU A 244 -25.21 -26.21 5.73
N GLU A 245 -25.72 -24.98 5.82
CA GLU A 245 -26.40 -24.51 7.02
C GLU A 245 -27.46 -25.54 7.43
N PRO A 246 -27.52 -25.94 8.70
CA PRO A 246 -28.52 -26.89 9.16
C PRO A 246 -29.91 -26.29 8.89
N LYS A 247 -30.68 -27.01 8.05
CA LYS A 247 -32.09 -26.69 7.76
C LYS A 247 -32.98 -26.79 8.98
#